data_AF-A0AAE4BSY8-F1
#
_entry.id   AF-A0AAE4BSY8-F1
#
_cell.length_a   1.000
_cell.length_b   1.000
_cell.length_c   1.000
_cell.angle_alpha   90.00
_cell.angle_beta   90.00
_cell.angle_gamma   90.00
#
_symmetry.space_group_name_H-M   'P 1'
#
loop_
_entity.id
_entity.type
_entity.pdbx_description
1 polymer ?
#
loop_
_entity_poly.entity_id
_entity_poly.type
_entity_poly.pdbx_seq_one_letter_code
_entity_poly.pdbx_strand_id
1 'polypeptide(L)'
;MNATAQSNKASKDNSKKSILARSCDPELSRSFAEIAPSLTGNAEYVYVTNDDEFFKQLKSRKWSVVYFAPGACRFSAAQRQIPGSRNNTANWSLDDYIKYIKTIQGDSIQIAQSPFESESLKELNKALDKAYNVK
;
A
#
# COMPACT_ATOMS: atom_id res chain seq x y z
N MET A 1 21.07 30.78 19.52
CA MET A 1 19.99 29.79 19.76
C MET A 1 18.68 30.51 19.58
N ASN A 2 17.88 30.20 18.54
CA ASN A 2 16.43 30.33 18.59
C ASN A 2 15.72 29.79 17.33
N ALA A 3 14.59 29.16 17.61
CA ALA A 3 13.44 28.88 16.74
C ALA A 3 13.62 27.84 15.61
N THR A 4 13.61 26.56 15.99
CA THR A 4 13.13 25.49 15.14
C THR A 4 11.64 25.70 14.89
N ALA A 5 11.27 26.18 13.71
CA ALA A 5 9.89 26.13 13.23
C ALA A 5 9.56 24.66 12.91
N GLN A 6 9.17 23.89 13.93
CA GLN A 6 8.43 22.65 13.70
C GLN A 6 7.07 23.03 13.11
N SER A 7 6.90 22.78 11.82
CA SER A 7 5.61 22.91 11.16
C SER A 7 4.63 21.94 11.83
N ASN A 8 3.75 22.47 12.67
CA ASN A 8 2.54 21.79 13.12
C ASN A 8 1.61 21.61 11.93
N LYS A 9 1.93 20.67 11.05
CA LYS A 9 0.97 20.08 10.13
C LYS A 9 0.08 19.24 11.03
N ALA A 10 -1.18 19.63 11.21
CA ALA A 10 -2.14 18.86 12.01
C ALA A 10 -2.00 17.38 11.65
N SER A 11 -1.48 16.58 12.58
CA SER A 11 -1.21 15.17 12.34
C SER A 11 -2.55 14.51 12.07
N LYS A 12 -2.78 14.14 10.82
CA LYS A 12 -4.05 13.55 10.39
C LYS A 12 -4.17 12.19 11.05
N ASP A 13 -5.15 12.02 11.92
CA ASP A 13 -5.37 10.75 12.61
C ASP A 13 -6.03 9.73 11.67
N ASN A 14 -5.29 8.66 11.38
CA ASN A 14 -5.70 7.50 10.59
C ASN A 14 -5.61 6.21 11.41
N SER A 15 -5.58 6.27 12.75
CA SER A 15 -5.51 5.10 13.64
C SER A 15 -6.62 4.05 13.43
N LYS A 16 -7.76 4.47 12.86
CA LYS A 16 -8.89 3.60 12.48
C LYS A 16 -8.81 3.03 11.06
N LYS A 17 -7.72 3.28 10.34
CA LYS A 17 -7.51 2.83 8.96
C LYS A 17 -6.41 1.78 8.90
N SER A 18 -6.47 0.97 7.84
CA SER A 18 -5.48 -0.06 7.58
C SER A 18 -5.03 -0.06 6.13
N ILE A 19 -3.75 -0.35 5.93
CA ILE A 19 -3.06 -0.41 4.65
C ILE A 19 -2.57 -1.84 4.46
N LEU A 20 -2.96 -2.47 3.36
CA LEU A 20 -2.37 -3.72 2.89
C LEU A 20 -1.39 -3.41 1.75
N ALA A 21 -0.11 -3.66 1.97
CA ALA A 21 0.95 -3.40 1.01
C ALA A 21 1.42 -4.68 0.31
N ARG A 22 1.40 -4.68 -1.02
CA ARG A 22 2.05 -5.70 -1.86
C ARG A 22 3.42 -5.18 -2.29
N SER A 23 4.47 -5.82 -1.77
CA SER A 23 5.86 -5.45 -2.06
C SER A 23 6.64 -6.60 -2.68
N CYS A 24 7.69 -6.28 -3.42
CA CYS A 24 8.60 -7.27 -4.00
C CYS A 24 9.85 -7.56 -3.14
N ASP A 25 10.13 -6.71 -2.14
CA ASP A 25 11.36 -6.79 -1.32
C ASP A 25 11.01 -6.98 0.17
N PRO A 26 11.31 -8.14 0.77
CA PRO A 26 10.98 -8.40 2.17
C PRO A 26 11.71 -7.50 3.18
N GLU A 27 12.97 -7.16 2.94
CA GLU A 27 13.79 -6.40 3.88
C GLU A 27 13.36 -4.94 3.89
N LEU A 28 13.24 -4.34 2.70
CA LEU A 28 12.76 -2.98 2.56
C LEU A 28 11.33 -2.82 3.11
N SER A 29 10.47 -3.83 2.90
CA SER A 29 9.10 -3.79 3.42
C SER A 29 9.05 -3.83 4.94
N ARG A 30 9.92 -4.64 5.56
CA ARG A 30 10.03 -4.71 7.01
C ARG A 30 10.45 -3.36 7.59
N SER A 31 11.53 -2.78 7.06
CA SER A 31 12.03 -1.48 7.51
C SER A 31 11.01 -0.37 7.29
N PHE A 32 10.29 -0.37 6.17
CA PHE A 32 9.23 0.62 5.94
C PHE A 32 8.04 0.42 6.88
N ALA A 33 7.64 -0.81 7.18
CA ALA A 33 6.52 -1.09 8.08
C ALA A 33 6.75 -0.60 9.52
N GLU A 34 8.01 -0.53 9.98
CA GLU A 34 8.38 0.01 11.29
C GLU A 34 8.12 1.52 11.41
N ILE A 35 8.28 2.26 10.31
CA ILE A 35 8.15 3.72 10.30
C ILE A 35 6.84 4.21 9.67
N ALA A 36 6.19 3.39 8.84
CA ALA A 36 5.00 3.77 8.07
C ALA A 36 3.85 4.28 8.94
N PRO A 37 3.49 3.66 10.08
CA PRO A 37 2.41 4.17 10.93
C PRO A 37 2.63 5.63 11.34
N SER A 38 3.80 5.98 11.84
CA SER A 38 4.15 7.35 12.25
C SER A 38 4.04 8.36 11.09
N LEU A 39 4.37 7.93 9.86
CA LEU A 39 4.34 8.77 8.66
C LEU A 39 2.96 8.88 7.99
N THR A 40 2.02 8.03 8.40
CA THR A 40 0.68 7.91 7.79
C THR A 40 -0.45 8.20 8.78
N GLY A 41 -0.13 8.82 9.92
CA GLY A 41 -1.15 9.18 10.91
C GLY A 41 -1.59 8.00 11.79
N ASN A 42 -0.68 7.09 12.11
CA ASN A 42 -0.90 5.87 12.87
C ASN A 42 -1.82 4.83 12.19
N ALA A 43 -1.94 4.88 10.87
CA ALA A 43 -2.62 3.82 10.13
C ALA A 43 -1.90 2.47 10.35
N GLU A 44 -2.67 1.39 10.51
CA GLU A 44 -2.09 0.06 10.56
C GLU A 44 -1.48 -0.28 9.20
N TYR A 45 -0.20 -0.67 9.18
CA TYR A 45 0.49 -1.04 7.95
C TYR A 45 0.86 -2.52 7.97
N VAL A 46 0.28 -3.29 7.05
CA VAL A 46 0.57 -4.72 6.89
C VAL A 46 1.15 -4.93 5.50
N TYR A 47 2.31 -5.57 5.41
CA TYR A 47 2.96 -5.88 4.14
C TYR A 47 2.99 -7.38 3.88
N VAL A 48 2.98 -7.74 2.59
CA VAL A 48 3.13 -9.10 2.10
C VAL A 48 3.98 -9.10 0.83
N THR A 49 4.72 -10.20 0.63
CA THR A 49 5.73 -10.31 -0.43
C THR A 49 5.41 -11.35 -1.50
N ASN A 50 4.29 -12.07 -1.35
CA ASN A 50 3.76 -13.00 -2.35
C ASN A 50 2.24 -12.87 -2.51
N ASP A 51 1.73 -13.42 -3.61
CA ASP A 51 0.31 -13.33 -3.97
C ASP A 51 -0.62 -14.17 -3.10
N ASP A 52 -0.14 -15.30 -2.57
CA ASP A 52 -0.99 -16.18 -1.76
C ASP A 52 -1.35 -15.49 -0.43
N GLU A 53 -0.36 -14.92 0.26
CA GLU A 53 -0.60 -14.13 1.46
C GLU A 53 -1.37 -12.85 1.14
N PHE A 54 -1.10 -12.20 0.00
CA PHE A 54 -1.87 -11.02 -0.40
C PHE A 54 -3.35 -11.30 -0.61
N PHE A 55 -3.69 -12.37 -1.32
CA PHE A 55 -5.07 -12.74 -1.56
C PHE A 55 -5.76 -13.28 -0.32
N LYS A 56 -5.04 -13.96 0.55
CA LYS A 56 -5.54 -14.35 1.88
C LYS A 56 -5.88 -13.13 2.72
N GLN A 57 -5.01 -12.11 2.77
CA GLN A 57 -5.26 -10.86 3.49
C GLN A 57 -6.41 -10.05 2.87
N LEU A 58 -6.51 -9.99 1.54
CA LEU A 58 -7.65 -9.34 0.87
C LEU A 58 -8.98 -10.01 1.19
N LYS A 59 -9.01 -11.32 1.45
CA LYS A 59 -10.25 -12.05 1.78
C LYS A 59 -10.57 -12.06 3.27
N SER A 60 -9.58 -11.84 4.14
CA SER A 60 -9.75 -11.98 5.59
C SER A 60 -10.51 -10.82 6.22
N ARG A 61 -10.38 -9.60 5.68
CA ARG A 61 -11.05 -8.39 6.19
C ARG A 61 -11.16 -7.28 5.14
N LYS A 62 -11.89 -6.21 5.48
CA LYS A 62 -11.87 -4.96 4.71
C LYS A 62 -10.63 -4.13 5.04
N TRP A 63 -10.09 -3.48 4.03
CA TRP A 63 -8.91 -2.61 4.12
C TRP A 63 -9.29 -1.19 3.73
N SER A 64 -8.68 -0.19 4.35
CA SER A 64 -8.88 1.21 3.95
C SER A 64 -8.16 1.51 2.64
N VAL A 65 -6.92 1.04 2.52
CA VAL A 65 -6.05 1.25 1.36
C VAL A 65 -5.35 -0.05 0.98
N VAL A 66 -5.25 -0.32 -0.32
CA VAL A 66 -4.30 -1.28 -0.87
C VAL A 66 -3.15 -0.53 -1.52
N TYR A 67 -1.92 -0.90 -1.20
CA TYR A 67 -0.72 -0.22 -1.68
C TYR A 67 0.16 -1.16 -2.49
N PHE A 68 0.59 -0.72 -3.68
CA PHE A 68 1.63 -1.41 -4.45
C PHE A 68 2.94 -0.66 -4.35
N ALA A 69 3.97 -1.35 -3.84
CA ALA A 69 5.30 -0.77 -3.70
C ALA A 69 5.93 -0.44 -5.07
N PRO A 70 6.90 0.50 -5.12
CA PRO A 70 7.48 0.97 -6.38
C PRO A 70 8.04 -0.11 -7.29
N GLY A 71 8.65 -1.14 -6.71
CA GLY A 71 9.12 -2.29 -7.48
C GLY A 71 8.00 -2.96 -8.26
N ALA A 72 6.85 -3.27 -7.64
CA ALA A 72 5.72 -3.90 -8.33
C ALA A 72 5.22 -3.03 -9.51
N CYS A 73 5.12 -1.72 -9.31
CA CYS A 73 4.75 -0.76 -10.36
C CYS A 73 5.75 -0.79 -11.52
N ARG A 74 7.06 -0.76 -11.23
CA ARG A 74 8.13 -0.78 -12.25
C ARG A 74 8.15 -2.10 -13.03
N PHE A 75 7.98 -3.24 -12.37
CA PHE A 75 7.89 -4.54 -13.05
C PHE A 75 6.68 -4.59 -13.99
N SER A 76 5.51 -4.16 -13.52
CA SER A 76 4.32 -4.09 -14.37
C SER A 76 4.52 -3.14 -15.57
N ALA A 77 5.10 -1.96 -15.37
CA ALA A 77 5.35 -1.00 -16.44
C ALA A 77 6.34 -1.54 -17.48
N ALA A 78 7.31 -2.34 -17.05
CA ALA A 78 8.26 -3.03 -17.93
C ALA A 78 7.68 -4.30 -18.58
N GLN A 79 6.37 -4.60 -18.39
CA GLN A 79 5.73 -5.83 -18.84
C GLN A 79 6.45 -7.10 -18.36
N ARG A 80 7.05 -7.01 -17.17
CA ARG A 80 7.74 -8.12 -16.51
C ARG A 80 6.86 -8.70 -15.42
N GLN A 81 7.05 -9.98 -15.16
CA GLN A 81 6.42 -10.66 -14.05
C GLN A 81 6.75 -9.98 -12.71
N ILE A 82 5.73 -9.59 -11.96
CA ILE A 82 5.89 -9.00 -10.62
C ILE A 82 6.42 -10.07 -9.66
N PRO A 83 7.51 -9.81 -8.91
CA PRO A 83 8.05 -10.77 -7.96
C PRO A 83 7.04 -11.25 -6.91
N GLY A 84 7.07 -12.56 -6.64
CA GLY A 84 6.11 -13.23 -5.74
C GLY A 84 4.74 -13.52 -6.35
N SER A 85 4.58 -13.34 -7.66
CA SER A 85 3.42 -13.85 -8.40
C SER A 85 3.42 -15.38 -8.47
N ARG A 86 2.23 -15.94 -8.69
CA ARG A 86 1.96 -17.37 -8.79
C ARG A 86 1.53 -17.74 -10.20
N ASN A 87 1.42 -19.03 -10.52
CA ASN A 87 1.15 -19.50 -11.89
C ASN A 87 -0.11 -18.89 -12.53
N ASN A 88 -1.19 -18.69 -11.78
CA ASN A 88 -2.43 -18.10 -12.32
C ASN A 88 -2.47 -16.56 -12.28
N THR A 89 -1.45 -15.92 -11.70
CA THR A 89 -1.19 -14.48 -11.82
C THR A 89 0.06 -14.21 -12.66
N ALA A 90 0.60 -15.26 -13.31
CA ALA A 90 1.66 -15.11 -14.27
C ALA A 90 1.14 -14.18 -15.39
N ASN A 91 1.95 -13.19 -15.73
CA ASN A 91 1.63 -12.13 -16.69
C ASN A 91 0.55 -11.13 -16.27
N TRP A 92 0.11 -11.14 -15.00
CA TRP A 92 -0.74 -10.06 -14.52
C TRP A 92 0.01 -8.73 -14.54
N SER A 93 -0.63 -7.75 -15.16
CA SER A 93 -0.32 -6.35 -14.97
C SER A 93 -0.90 -5.84 -13.65
N LEU A 94 -0.48 -4.66 -13.23
CA LEU A 94 -1.05 -3.98 -12.06
C LEU A 94 -2.56 -3.78 -12.20
N ASP A 95 -3.05 -3.55 -13.43
CA ASP A 95 -4.48 -3.41 -13.71
C ASP A 95 -5.27 -4.69 -13.43
N ASP A 96 -4.67 -5.86 -13.66
CA ASP A 96 -5.30 -7.14 -13.37
C ASP A 96 -5.42 -7.36 -11.86
N TYR A 97 -4.38 -6.99 -11.10
CA TYR A 97 -4.45 -6.98 -9.65
C TYR A 97 -5.52 -5.99 -9.15
N ILE A 98 -5.58 -4.78 -9.70
CA ILE A 98 -6.57 -3.76 -9.32
C ILE A 98 -8.00 -4.26 -9.55
N LYS A 99 -8.27 -4.86 -10.72
CA LYS A 99 -9.57 -5.48 -11.02
C LYS A 99 -9.91 -6.51 -9.96
N TYR A 100 -8.99 -7.44 -9.68
CA TYR A 100 -9.21 -8.48 -8.68
C TYR A 100 -9.46 -7.90 -7.28
N ILE A 101 -8.68 -6.89 -6.84
CA ILE A 101 -8.89 -6.19 -5.57
C ILE A 101 -10.30 -5.63 -5.49
N LYS A 102 -10.76 -4.93 -6.53
CA LYS A 102 -12.11 -4.34 -6.58
C LYS A 102 -13.21 -5.40 -6.50
N THR A 103 -13.02 -6.58 -7.08
CA THR A 103 -14.01 -7.67 -6.94
C THR A 103 -14.20 -8.15 -5.49
N ILE A 104 -13.17 -8.05 -4.65
CA ILE A 104 -13.20 -8.54 -3.26
C ILE A 104 -13.52 -7.40 -2.27
N GLN A 105 -12.85 -6.27 -2.45
CA GLN A 105 -12.90 -5.14 -1.53
C GLN A 105 -14.04 -4.16 -1.88
N GLY A 106 -14.51 -4.16 -3.12
CA GLY A 106 -15.51 -3.22 -3.66
C GLY A 106 -14.85 -2.03 -4.37
N ASP A 107 -15.60 -1.35 -5.25
CA ASP A 107 -15.06 -0.27 -6.08
C ASP A 107 -14.63 0.98 -5.32
N SER A 108 -15.10 1.16 -4.09
CA SER A 108 -14.75 2.29 -3.22
C SER A 108 -13.37 2.15 -2.56
N ILE A 109 -12.72 0.98 -2.67
CA ILE A 109 -11.38 0.77 -2.14
C ILE A 109 -10.39 1.75 -2.74
N GLN A 110 -9.58 2.37 -1.88
CA GLN A 110 -8.51 3.26 -2.34
C GLN A 110 -7.27 2.44 -2.64
N ILE A 111 -6.66 2.70 -3.79
CA ILE A 111 -5.44 2.03 -4.24
C ILE A 111 -4.36 3.09 -4.41
N ALA A 112 -3.26 2.92 -3.69
CA ALA A 112 -2.07 3.76 -3.81
C ALA A 112 -0.99 3.00 -4.58
N GLN A 113 -0.34 3.69 -5.51
CA GLN A 113 0.76 3.14 -6.29
C GLN A 113 1.60 4.28 -6.86
N SER A 114 2.92 4.11 -6.90
CA SER A 114 3.84 4.95 -7.66
C SER A 114 5.07 4.12 -8.01
N PRO A 115 5.68 4.27 -9.20
CA PRO A 115 6.97 3.65 -9.52
C PRO A 115 8.17 4.34 -8.85
N PHE A 116 7.95 5.43 -8.10
CA PHE A 116 9.00 6.21 -7.44
C PHE A 116 8.89 6.15 -5.91
N GLU A 117 9.99 5.80 -5.25
CA GLU A 117 10.08 5.75 -3.79
C GLU A 117 9.76 7.10 -3.14
N SER A 118 10.22 8.21 -3.74
CA SER A 118 9.99 9.56 -3.25
C SER A 118 8.51 9.98 -3.20
N GLU A 119 7.66 9.32 -3.98
CA GLU A 119 6.22 9.61 -4.05
C GLU A 119 5.36 8.69 -3.18
N SER A 120 5.94 7.63 -2.64
CA SER A 120 5.21 6.55 -1.93
C SER A 120 4.38 7.10 -0.77
N LEU A 121 4.97 7.94 0.08
CA LEU A 121 4.27 8.56 1.21
C LEU A 121 3.18 9.55 0.77
N LYS A 122 3.41 10.27 -0.32
CA LYS A 122 2.44 11.23 -0.86
C LYS A 122 1.20 10.51 -1.36
N GLU A 123 1.36 9.44 -2.16
CA GLU A 123 0.23 8.68 -2.69
C GLU A 123 -0.49 7.87 -1.60
N LEU A 124 0.23 7.33 -0.61
CA LEU A 124 -0.38 6.69 0.56
C LEU A 124 -1.26 7.67 1.34
N ASN A 125 -0.76 8.85 1.68
CA ASN A 125 -1.54 9.84 2.43
C ASN A 125 -2.75 10.32 1.62
N LYS A 126 -2.61 10.57 0.32
CA LYS A 126 -3.72 10.92 -0.57
C LYS A 126 -4.79 9.83 -0.65
N ALA A 127 -4.41 8.56 -0.65
CA ALA A 127 -5.35 7.44 -0.61
C ALA A 127 -6.05 7.37 0.76
N LEU A 128 -5.31 7.49 1.85
CA LEU A 128 -5.86 7.53 3.22
C LEU A 128 -6.85 8.67 3.40
N ASP A 129 -6.62 9.82 2.78
CA ASP A 129 -7.51 10.97 2.86
C ASP A 129 -8.92 10.68 2.34
N LYS A 130 -9.03 9.78 1.36
CA LYS A 130 -10.30 9.37 0.73
C LYS A 130 -10.83 8.04 1.26
N ALA A 131 -10.00 7.31 2.01
CA ALA A 131 -10.33 5.98 2.47
C ALA A 131 -11.29 6.01 3.67
N TYR A 132 -12.13 4.99 3.73
CA TYR A 132 -13.05 4.75 4.83
C TYR A 132 -12.33 4.12 6.03
N ASN A 133 -12.89 4.30 7.22
CA ASN A 133 -12.42 3.65 8.45
C ASN A 133 -12.87 2.18 8.47
N VAL A 134 -12.03 1.30 9.02
CA VAL A 134 -12.29 -0.16 9.05
C VAL A 134 -12.11 -0.77 10.45
N LYS A 135 -11.81 0.07 11.44
CA LYS A 135 -11.78 -0.26 12.87
C LYS A 135 -12.77 0.60 13.64
#